data_AF-A0AAX2ZGI8-F1
#
_entry.id   AF-A0AAX2ZGI8-F1
#
_cell.length_a   1.000
_cell.length_b   1.000
_cell.length_c   1.000
_cell.angle_alpha   90.00
_cell.angle_beta   90.00
_cell.angle_gamma   90.00
#
_symmetry.space_group_name_H-M   'P 1'
#
loop_
_entity.id
_entity.type
_entity.pdbx_description
1 polymer ?
#
loop_
_entity_poly.entity_id
_entity_poly.type
_entity_poly.pdbx_seq_one_letter_code
_entity_poly.pdbx_strand_id
1 'polypeptide(L)'
;MKNKFGNEYRKEQLRQKARKLRVSTRLNGGFKKGHSINALDIGSESIGKKGFVMVKIAEPNIWEYKHKMIWEKVNGKVPEGYCLLFADKDKSNVSLDNLLLVSKRERFIMNKYSLIHDNKDFTVTGLNIARLMLKISEVKKR
;
A
#
# COMPACT_ATOMS: atom_id res chain seq x y z
N MET A 1 -5.69 28.37 -6.52
CA MET A 1 -6.12 27.01 -6.92
C MET A 1 -6.19 26.15 -5.66
N LYS A 2 -7.36 25.57 -5.37
CA LYS A 2 -7.65 24.88 -4.10
C LYS A 2 -6.99 23.49 -4.08
N ASN A 3 -6.27 23.18 -2.99
CA ASN A 3 -5.67 21.89 -2.72
C ASN A 3 -6.76 20.80 -2.71
N LYS A 4 -6.79 19.99 -3.77
CA LYS A 4 -7.57 18.75 -3.82
C LYS A 4 -6.70 17.67 -3.17
N PHE A 5 -7.09 17.28 -1.96
CA PHE A 5 -6.60 16.14 -1.17
C PHE A 5 -5.38 16.41 -0.28
N GLY A 6 -5.63 16.32 1.03
CA GLY A 6 -4.66 16.49 2.09
C GLY A 6 -3.63 15.38 2.09
N ASN A 7 -2.36 15.76 2.11
CA ASN A 7 -1.28 14.86 2.44
C ASN A 7 -0.22 15.65 3.23
N GLU A 8 -0.26 15.45 4.55
CA GLU A 8 0.77 15.84 5.51
C GLU A 8 2.05 15.01 5.32
N TYR A 9 2.73 15.23 4.19
CA TYR A 9 4.11 14.83 4.05
C TYR A 9 4.89 16.02 3.50
N ARG A 10 5.58 16.72 4.41
CA ARG A 10 6.57 17.73 4.02
C ARG A 10 7.65 17.06 3.16
N LYS A 11 8.14 17.77 2.15
CA LYS A 11 9.26 17.36 1.27
C LYS A 11 10.45 16.74 2.05
N GLU A 12 10.64 17.17 3.28
CA GLU A 12 11.67 16.71 4.21
C GLU A 12 11.48 15.25 4.69
N GLN A 13 10.24 14.81 4.92
CA GLN A 13 9.94 13.43 5.31
C GLN A 13 10.22 12.45 4.16
N LEU A 14 9.98 12.87 2.91
CA LEU A 14 10.31 12.09 1.71
C LEU A 14 11.82 11.98 1.50
N ARG A 15 12.57 13.06 1.75
CA ARG A 15 14.05 13.07 1.70
C ARG A 15 14.65 12.12 2.73
N GLN A 16 14.13 12.09 3.96
CA GLN A 16 14.59 11.15 4.99
C GLN A 16 14.38 9.70 4.58
N LYS A 17 13.23 9.36 3.95
CA LYS A 17 12.96 8.00 3.46
C LYS A 17 13.90 7.60 2.30
N ALA A 18 14.16 8.50 1.34
CA ALA A 18 15.12 8.26 0.25
C ALA A 18 16.54 8.02 0.76
N ARG A 19 16.97 8.76 1.79
CA ARG A 19 18.28 8.60 2.44
C ARG A 19 18.41 7.25 3.13
N LYS A 20 17.35 6.80 3.82
CA LYS A 20 17.28 5.47 4.47
C LYS A 20 17.36 4.32 3.46
N LEU A 21 16.84 4.53 2.25
CA LEU A 21 16.92 3.58 1.13
C LEU A 21 18.23 3.67 0.32
N ARG A 22 19.18 4.55 0.70
CA ARG A 22 20.42 4.84 -0.04
C ARG A 22 20.19 5.28 -1.50
N VAL A 23 19.07 5.94 -1.78
CA VAL A 23 18.75 6.47 -3.12
C VAL A 23 18.93 7.99 -3.14
N SER A 24 19.69 8.50 -4.10
CA SER A 24 19.95 9.94 -4.27
C SER A 24 18.73 10.65 -4.86
N THR A 25 18.33 11.78 -4.27
CA THR A 25 17.14 12.57 -4.68
C THR A 25 17.41 13.55 -5.83
N ARG A 26 18.61 13.56 -6.42
CA ARG A 26 19.13 14.50 -7.46
C ARG A 26 18.16 15.64 -7.86
N LEU A 27 18.12 16.71 -7.06
CA LEU A 27 17.36 17.93 -7.35
C LEU A 27 18.26 19.05 -7.89
N ASN A 28 19.21 18.77 -8.78
CA ASN A 28 20.08 19.81 -9.37
C ASN A 28 20.18 19.68 -10.89
N GLY A 29 19.47 20.57 -11.59
CA GLY A 29 19.92 21.32 -12.77
C GLY A 29 20.15 20.58 -14.09
N GLY A 30 19.23 20.80 -15.05
CA GLY A 30 19.54 20.81 -16.49
C GLY A 30 19.18 19.54 -17.26
N PHE A 31 18.14 19.63 -18.07
CA PHE A 31 17.66 18.55 -18.94
C PHE A 31 18.58 18.38 -20.19
N LYS A 32 19.40 17.31 -20.26
CA LYS A 32 20.13 16.88 -21.48
C LYS A 32 19.31 16.02 -22.45
N LYS A 33 19.36 16.32 -23.76
CA LYS A 33 18.66 15.65 -24.89
C LYS A 33 18.55 14.11 -24.71
N GLY A 34 17.30 13.62 -24.65
CA GLY A 34 16.92 12.27 -24.17
C GLY A 34 15.80 12.28 -23.11
N HIS A 35 15.13 13.42 -22.89
CA HIS A 35 14.12 13.60 -21.86
C HIS A 35 12.82 12.87 -22.15
N SER A 36 12.47 11.97 -21.23
CA SER A 36 11.11 11.47 -21.09
C SER A 36 10.21 12.64 -20.72
N ILE A 37 9.33 13.03 -21.65
CA ILE A 37 8.27 14.03 -21.48
C ILE A 37 7.30 13.64 -20.32
N ASN A 38 7.39 12.40 -19.84
CA ASN A 38 6.47 11.80 -18.86
C ASN A 38 7.11 11.56 -17.49
N ALA A 39 8.25 12.19 -17.17
CA ALA A 39 8.88 12.06 -15.87
C ALA A 39 8.10 12.85 -14.80
N LEU A 40 7.03 12.23 -14.29
CA LEU A 40 6.31 12.73 -13.13
C LEU A 40 7.28 13.05 -11.99
N ASP A 41 7.06 14.16 -11.28
CA ASP A 41 7.91 14.56 -10.16
C ASP A 41 7.85 13.54 -9.00
N ILE A 42 8.90 13.49 -8.18
CA ILE A 42 8.88 12.72 -6.92
C ILE A 42 7.71 13.22 -6.05
N GLY A 43 6.89 12.28 -5.57
CA GLY A 43 5.64 12.57 -4.85
C GLY A 43 4.39 12.50 -5.72
N SER A 44 4.52 12.40 -7.05
CA SER A 44 3.37 12.20 -7.94
C SER A 44 2.70 10.86 -7.69
N GLU A 45 1.37 10.85 -7.78
CA GLU A 45 0.56 9.65 -7.64
C GLU A 45 0.13 9.13 -9.03
N SER A 46 0.12 7.81 -9.19
CA SER A 46 -0.34 7.16 -10.42
C SER A 46 -1.05 5.85 -10.09
N ILE A 47 -2.06 5.49 -10.89
CA ILE A 47 -2.76 4.22 -10.76
C ILE A 47 -1.97 3.17 -11.55
N GLY A 48 -1.43 2.17 -10.85
CA GLY A 48 -0.72 1.08 -11.49
C GLY A 48 -1.65 0.13 -12.26
N LYS A 49 -1.08 -0.75 -13.09
CA LYS A 49 -1.84 -1.73 -13.91
C LYS A 49 -2.83 -2.60 -13.12
N LYS A 50 -2.58 -2.81 -11.82
CA LYS A 50 -3.42 -3.61 -10.92
C LYS A 50 -4.49 -2.79 -10.19
N GLY A 51 -4.63 -1.50 -10.52
CA GLY A 51 -5.59 -0.57 -9.92
C GLY A 51 -5.15 0.02 -8.57
N PHE A 52 -3.92 -0.22 -8.11
CA PHE A 52 -3.41 0.36 -6.87
C PHE A 52 -2.83 1.75 -7.10
N VAL A 53 -3.07 2.67 -6.15
CA VAL A 53 -2.39 3.97 -6.11
C VAL A 53 -0.93 3.77 -5.70
N MET A 54 -0.02 4.27 -6.53
CA MET A 54 1.42 4.26 -6.32
C MET A 54 1.94 5.69 -6.25
N VAL A 55 2.97 5.91 -5.44
CA VAL A 55 3.64 7.20 -5.28
C VAL A 55 5.07 7.07 -5.79
N LYS A 56 5.51 8.00 -6.63
CA LYS A 56 6.90 8.03 -7.09
C LYS A 56 7.80 8.49 -5.94
N ILE A 57 8.71 7.64 -5.48
CA ILE A 57 9.58 7.92 -4.33
C ILE A 57 10.99 8.34 -4.74
N ALA A 58 11.45 7.95 -5.93
CA ALA A 58 12.77 8.33 -6.44
C ALA A 58 12.89 8.20 -7.97
N GLU A 59 13.95 8.79 -8.51
CA GLU A 59 14.31 8.72 -9.92
C GLU A 59 15.19 7.51 -10.26
N PRO A 60 15.16 7.02 -11.53
CA PRO A 60 14.34 7.51 -12.63
C PRO A 60 12.87 7.07 -12.56
N ASN A 61 12.58 5.89 -12.01
CA ASN A 61 11.22 5.32 -12.02
C ASN A 61 10.95 4.39 -10.83
N ILE A 62 11.26 4.85 -9.61
CA ILE A 62 11.05 4.07 -8.40
C ILE A 62 9.71 4.47 -7.78
N TRP A 63 8.77 3.52 -7.77
CA TRP A 63 7.41 3.70 -7.25
C TRP A 63 7.17 2.79 -6.05
N GLU A 64 6.43 3.28 -5.07
CA GLU A 64 5.98 2.49 -3.92
C GLU A 64 4.47 2.58 -3.77
N TYR A 65 3.84 1.53 -3.23
CA TYR A 65 2.40 1.51 -3.02
C TYR A 65 1.99 2.47 -1.89
N LYS A 66 1.02 3.35 -2.17
CA LYS A 66 0.56 4.39 -1.22
C LYS A 66 0.05 3.77 0.09
N HIS A 67 -0.75 2.71 0.00
CA HIS A 67 -1.31 2.02 1.17
C HIS A 67 -0.23 1.42 2.08
N LYS A 68 0.84 0.88 1.49
CA LYS A 68 1.99 0.35 2.25
C LYS A 68 2.73 1.48 2.96
N MET A 69 2.95 2.61 2.29
CA MET A 69 3.61 3.77 2.89
C MET A 69 2.82 4.35 4.07
N ILE A 70 1.50 4.47 3.93
CA ILE A 70 0.61 4.97 4.98
C ILE A 70 0.60 4.01 6.19
N TRP A 71 0.46 2.71 5.94
CA TRP A 71 0.56 1.69 7.00
C TRP A 71 1.90 1.76 7.74
N GLU A 72 3.01 1.82 6.99
CA GLU A 72 4.36 1.83 7.57
C GLU A 72 4.67 3.08 8.41
N LYS A 73 4.02 4.21 8.14
CA LYS A 73 4.19 5.43 8.95
C LYS A 73 3.66 5.26 10.37
N VAL A 74 2.56 4.51 10.54
CA VAL A 74 1.86 4.39 11.82
C VAL A 74 2.21 3.09 12.54
N ASN A 75 2.19 1.96 11.83
CA ASN A 75 2.35 0.63 12.42
C ASN A 75 3.77 0.04 12.24
N GLY A 76 4.63 0.70 11.45
CA GLY A 76 5.94 0.17 11.07
C GLY A 76 5.88 -0.86 9.95
N LYS A 77 7.00 -1.58 9.75
CA LYS A 77 7.17 -2.50 8.61
C LYS A 77 6.13 -3.62 8.65
N VAL A 78 5.50 -3.90 7.51
CA VAL A 78 4.60 -5.06 7.35
C VAL A 78 5.39 -6.34 7.68
N PRO A 79 4.97 -7.15 8.67
CA PRO A 79 5.67 -8.37 9.05
C PRO A 79 5.73 -9.38 7.90
N GLU A 80 6.75 -10.23 7.91
CA GLU A 80 6.85 -11.30 6.92
C GLU A 80 5.70 -12.29 7.06
N GLY A 81 5.16 -12.73 5.93
CA GLY A 81 3.99 -13.61 5.89
C GLY A 81 2.65 -12.88 6.03
N TYR A 82 2.64 -11.55 6.18
CA TYR A 82 1.43 -10.72 6.16
C TYR A 82 1.34 -9.87 4.89
N CYS A 83 0.13 -9.44 4.56
CA CYS A 83 -0.19 -8.53 3.48
C CYS A 83 -1.32 -7.57 3.89
N LEU A 84 -1.42 -6.46 3.17
CA LEU A 84 -2.50 -5.50 3.36
C LEU A 84 -3.67 -5.84 2.43
N LEU A 85 -4.87 -5.77 2.97
CA LEU A 85 -6.14 -5.95 2.27
C LEU A 85 -6.99 -4.69 2.45
N PHE A 86 -7.62 -4.22 1.37
CA PHE A 86 -8.62 -3.16 1.42
C PHE A 86 -9.95 -3.79 1.86
N ALA A 87 -10.52 -3.31 2.96
CA ALA A 87 -11.73 -3.89 3.55
C ALA A 87 -12.97 -3.69 2.67
N ASP A 88 -13.04 -2.57 1.96
CA ASP A 88 -14.10 -2.22 1.01
C ASP A 88 -13.79 -2.63 -0.44
N LYS A 89 -12.66 -3.32 -0.69
CA LYS A 89 -12.15 -3.72 -2.02
C LYS A 89 -11.80 -2.55 -2.96
N ASP A 90 -12.02 -1.30 -2.55
CA ASP A 90 -11.64 -0.11 -3.31
C ASP A 90 -10.16 0.23 -3.07
N LYS A 91 -9.36 0.02 -4.11
CA LYS A 91 -7.91 0.25 -4.09
C LYS A 91 -7.53 1.74 -4.12
N SER A 92 -8.49 2.61 -4.38
CA SER A 92 -8.32 4.07 -4.34
C SER A 92 -8.59 4.65 -2.95
N ASN A 93 -9.41 3.99 -2.13
CA ASN A 93 -9.69 4.37 -0.76
C ASN A 93 -8.54 3.97 0.18
N VAL A 94 -7.47 4.76 0.15
CA VAL A 94 -6.28 4.54 0.99
C VAL A 94 -6.42 5.25 2.33
N SER A 95 -7.27 4.71 3.21
CA SER A 95 -7.37 5.10 4.62
C SER A 95 -6.82 3.99 5.53
N LEU A 96 -6.16 4.34 6.64
CA LEU A 96 -5.68 3.37 7.62
C LEU A 96 -6.81 2.46 8.14
N ASP A 97 -7.99 3.04 8.36
CA ASP A 97 -9.15 2.30 8.86
C ASP A 97 -9.72 1.32 7.82
N ASN A 98 -9.38 1.50 6.54
CA ASN A 98 -9.79 0.61 5.45
C ASN A 98 -8.72 -0.46 5.14
N LEU A 99 -7.55 -0.39 5.78
CA LEU A 99 -6.47 -1.34 5.58
C LEU A 99 -6.47 -2.40 6.68
N LEU A 100 -6.67 -3.66 6.28
CA LEU A 100 -6.57 -4.82 7.14
C LEU A 100 -5.23 -5.50 6.95
N LEU A 101 -4.50 -5.72 8.05
CA LEU A 101 -3.34 -6.59 8.06
C LEU A 101 -3.81 -8.04 8.19
N VAL A 102 -3.53 -8.84 7.17
CA VAL A 102 -3.92 -10.25 7.10
C VAL A 102 -2.72 -11.12 6.76
N SER A 103 -2.62 -12.30 7.36
CA SER A 103 -1.64 -13.30 6.99
C SER A 103 -1.94 -13.87 5.61
N LYS A 104 -0.91 -14.39 4.92
CA LYS A 104 -1.07 -15.08 3.64
C LYS A 104 -2.04 -16.26 3.73
N ARG A 105 -2.10 -16.95 4.87
CA ARG A 105 -3.02 -18.07 5.11
C ARG A 105 -4.47 -17.60 5.24
N GLU A 106 -4.73 -16.56 6.04
CA GLU A 106 -6.06 -15.97 6.15
C GLU A 106 -6.53 -15.47 4.78
N ARG A 107 -5.68 -14.73 4.05
CA ARG A 107 -6.00 -14.22 2.72
C ARG A 107 -6.33 -15.34 1.73
N PHE A 108 -5.62 -16.46 1.79
CA PHE A 108 -5.90 -17.64 0.95
C PHE A 108 -7.28 -18.22 1.26
N ILE A 109 -7.62 -18.41 2.52
CA ILE A 109 -8.95 -18.90 2.94
C ILE A 109 -10.04 -17.92 2.52
N MET A 110 -9.85 -16.61 2.75
CA MET A 110 -10.81 -15.59 2.33
C MET A 110 -11.06 -15.61 0.82
N ASN A 111 -10.01 -15.75 0.00
CA ASN A 111 -10.17 -15.88 -1.45
C ASN A 111 -10.87 -17.19 -1.84
N LYS A 112 -10.50 -18.31 -1.20
CA LYS A 112 -11.06 -19.65 -1.49
C LYS A 112 -12.57 -19.71 -1.24
N TYR A 113 -13.04 -19.05 -0.18
CA TYR A 113 -14.46 -19.03 0.21
C TYR A 113 -15.17 -17.72 -0.16
N SER A 114 -14.55 -16.88 -1.00
CA SER A 114 -15.12 -15.60 -1.46
C SER A 114 -15.61 -14.67 -0.34
N LEU A 115 -14.85 -14.59 0.76
CA LEU A 115 -15.18 -13.81 1.97
C LEU A 115 -14.72 -12.35 1.91
N ILE A 116 -14.40 -11.83 0.72
CA ILE A 116 -13.99 -10.43 0.51
C ILE A 116 -15.12 -9.75 -0.25
N HIS A 117 -15.72 -8.74 0.36
CA HIS A 117 -16.87 -8.03 -0.16
C HIS A 117 -16.57 -6.54 -0.29
N ASP A 118 -17.50 -5.83 -0.94
CA ASP A 118 -17.38 -4.38 -1.15
C ASP A 118 -17.74 -3.60 0.13
N ASN A 119 -18.48 -4.23 1.05
CA ASN A 119 -18.75 -3.68 2.38
C ASN A 119 -17.64 -4.08 3.37
N LYS A 120 -17.04 -3.08 4.02
CA LYS A 120 -15.98 -3.24 5.02
C LYS A 120 -16.37 -4.21 6.15
N ASP A 121 -17.58 -4.11 6.70
CA ASP A 121 -18.01 -4.93 7.84
C ASP A 121 -18.14 -6.40 7.47
N PHE A 122 -18.56 -6.68 6.23
CA PHE A 122 -18.61 -8.05 5.71
C PHE A 122 -17.22 -8.64 5.51
N THR A 123 -16.26 -7.87 4.99
CA THR A 123 -14.87 -8.33 4.84
C THR A 123 -14.20 -8.55 6.19
N VAL A 124 -14.46 -7.70 7.19
CA VAL A 124 -13.96 -7.89 8.57
C VAL A 124 -14.55 -9.17 9.17
N THR A 125 -15.85 -9.41 8.98
CA THR A 125 -16.50 -10.66 9.42
C THR A 125 -15.93 -11.88 8.69
N GLY A 126 -15.72 -11.77 7.38
CA GLY A 126 -15.08 -12.79 6.56
C GLY A 126 -13.66 -13.14 7.03
N LEU A 127 -12.89 -12.15 7.47
CA LEU A 127 -11.57 -12.37 8.06
C LEU A 127 -11.67 -13.17 9.37
N ASN A 128 -12.65 -12.88 10.22
CA ASN A 128 -12.88 -13.62 11.46
C ASN A 128 -13.31 -15.08 11.18
N ILE A 129 -14.16 -15.31 10.17
CA ILE A 129 -14.50 -16.66 9.71
C ILE A 129 -13.24 -17.40 9.24
N ALA A 130 -12.39 -16.76 8.42
CA ALA A 130 -11.15 -17.36 7.95
C ALA A 130 -10.20 -17.74 9.10
N ARG A 131 -10.08 -16.87 10.11
CA ARG A 131 -9.31 -17.15 11.35
C ARG A 131 -9.85 -18.37 12.09
N LEU A 132 -11.17 -18.44 12.28
CA LEU A 132 -11.82 -19.55 12.94
C LEU A 132 -11.57 -20.87 12.19
N MET A 133 -11.73 -20.87 10.87
CA MET A 133 -11.47 -22.05 10.04
C MET A 133 -10.02 -22.54 10.13
N LEU A 134 -9.05 -21.62 10.10
CA LEU A 134 -7.64 -21.95 10.28
C LEU A 134 -7.40 -22.57 11.66
N LYS A 135 -7.96 -21.98 12.72
CA LYS A 135 -7.80 -22.50 14.08
C LYS A 135 -8.40 -23.89 14.25
N ILE A 136 -9.61 -24.13 13.71
CA ILE A 136 -10.24 -25.46 13.72
C ILE A 136 -9.35 -26.47 12.99
N SER A 137 -8.78 -26.10 11.84
CA SER A 137 -7.87 -26.99 11.10
C SER A 137 -6.56 -27.26 11.85
N GLU A 138 -6.06 -26.34 12.68
CA GLU A 138 -4.86 -26.57 13.50
C GLU A 138 -5.15 -27.56 14.63
N VAL A 139 -6.33 -27.46 15.26
CA VAL A 139 -6.74 -28.35 16.35
C VAL A 139 -6.98 -29.77 15.83
N LYS A 140 -7.68 -29.95 14.70
CA LYS A 140 -7.96 -31.27 14.11
C LYS A 140 -6.71 -32.04 13.65
N LYS A 141 -5.58 -31.35 13.47
CA LYS A 141 -4.30 -31.97 13.08
C LYS A 141 -3.49 -32.47 14.28
N ARG A 142 -3.87 -32.10 15.49
CA ARG A 142 -3.31 -32.64 16.74
C ARG A 142 -4.08 -33.88 17.14
#